data_AF-A0A928R1S8-F1
#
_entry.id   AF-A0A928R1S8-F1
#
_cell.length_a   1.000
_cell.length_b   1.000
_cell.length_c   1.000
_cell.angle_alpha   90.00
_cell.angle_beta   90.00
_cell.angle_gamma   90.00
#
_symmetry.space_group_name_H-M   'P 1'
#
loop_
_entity.id
_entity.type
_entity.pdbx_description
1 polymer ?
#
loop_
_entity_poly.entity_id
_entity_poly.type
_entity_poly.pdbx_seq_one_letter_code
_entity_poly.pdbx_strand_id
1 'polypeptide(L)'
;MQSKKWIALLLALAMLAALCGCGQTQYASFRALEVIGEKQFCAICRGGDKLAPIIDAALKTLAAGGTLPSITARWLGQDRSCLEGDAGALRALDEVPEPRRLIVGVEADYRPIGFEEYGTLQGMSVDLANAIGELLGWEVLILPITAEEVSANLISGNVDCALGFDGALVSADKFSVSAPYLKSDIIVAVRAESDVRRIRDLKDSRVGVVDDPAVLNAVRSSEKLTKYASGATVYLSLGRCVNALDNGWCAALAMDSLMLSFFREEDTQQ
;
A
#
# COMPACT_ATOMS: atom_id res chain seq x y z
N MET A 1 20.84 9.57 -46.89
CA MET A 1 19.57 8.85 -46.60
C MET A 1 19.74 7.50 -45.90
N GLN A 2 20.91 6.85 -45.96
CA GLN A 2 21.14 5.56 -45.26
C GLN A 2 21.35 5.69 -43.74
N SER A 3 21.99 6.76 -43.24
CA SER A 3 22.28 6.92 -41.80
C SER A 3 21.03 7.01 -40.90
N LYS A 4 19.95 7.61 -41.38
CA LYS A 4 18.68 7.72 -40.63
C LYS A 4 17.96 6.37 -40.46
N LYS A 5 18.16 5.41 -41.38
CA LYS A 5 17.58 4.07 -41.29
C LYS A 5 18.28 3.22 -40.23
N TRP A 6 19.59 3.37 -40.06
CA TRP A 6 20.36 2.66 -39.03
C TRP A 6 20.07 3.18 -37.62
N ILE A 7 19.87 4.49 -37.46
CA ILE A 7 19.48 5.08 -36.17
C ILE A 7 18.08 4.62 -35.76
N ALA A 8 17.13 4.57 -36.70
CA ALA A 8 15.79 4.05 -36.44
C ALA A 8 15.79 2.55 -36.10
N LEU A 9 16.68 1.76 -36.73
CA LEU A 9 16.82 0.33 -36.42
C LEU A 9 17.43 0.09 -35.03
N LEU A 10 18.41 0.91 -34.62
CA LEU A 10 19.02 0.85 -33.29
C LEU A 10 18.04 1.29 -32.19
N LEU A 11 17.23 2.32 -32.44
CA LEU A 11 16.16 2.74 -31.53
C LEU A 11 15.05 1.68 -31.42
N ALA A 12 14.66 1.04 -32.52
CA ALA A 12 13.69 -0.05 -32.50
C ALA A 12 14.25 -1.30 -31.77
N LEU A 13 15.54 -1.61 -31.92
CA LEU A 13 16.19 -2.72 -31.22
C LEU A 13 16.33 -2.44 -29.71
N ALA A 14 16.58 -1.19 -29.33
CA ALA A 14 16.60 -0.76 -27.93
C ALA A 14 15.19 -0.81 -27.28
N MET A 15 14.14 -0.49 -28.03
CA MET A 15 12.75 -0.64 -27.54
C MET A 15 12.30 -2.10 -27.47
N LEU A 16 12.80 -2.98 -28.35
CA LEU A 16 12.49 -4.42 -28.32
C LEU A 16 13.25 -5.18 -27.22
N ALA A 17 14.42 -4.69 -26.80
CA ALA A 17 15.17 -5.25 -25.67
C ALA A 17 14.50 -4.97 -24.30
N ALA A 18 13.50 -4.08 -24.23
CA ALA A 18 12.68 -3.85 -23.04
C ALA A 18 11.53 -4.86 -22.88
N LEU A 19 11.33 -5.79 -23.83
CA LEU A 19 10.16 -6.69 -23.86
C LEU A 19 10.49 -8.18 -23.73
N CYS A 20 11.72 -8.54 -23.36
CA CYS A 20 12.12 -9.94 -23.12
C CYS A 20 13.05 -10.06 -21.92
N GLY A 21 12.56 -9.70 -20.74
CA GLY A 21 13.11 -10.13 -19.46
C GLY A 21 11.98 -10.77 -18.65
N CYS A 22 12.19 -12.00 -18.16
CA CYS A 22 11.28 -12.60 -17.18
C CYS A 22 11.03 -11.57 -16.06
N GLY A 23 9.77 -11.15 -15.93
CA GLY A 23 9.36 -9.89 -15.29
C GLY A 23 9.82 -9.73 -13.85
N GLN A 24 10.88 -8.94 -13.65
CA GLN A 24 11.21 -8.35 -12.36
C GLN A 24 10.83 -6.86 -12.43
N THR A 25 9.83 -6.46 -11.64
CA THR A 25 9.44 -5.06 -11.52
C THR A 25 10.59 -4.26 -10.92
N GLN A 26 10.99 -3.18 -11.60
CA GLN A 26 12.05 -2.28 -11.17
C GLN A 26 11.44 -1.02 -10.55
N TYR A 27 11.91 -0.69 -9.35
CA TYR A 27 11.70 0.58 -8.67
C TYR A 27 12.97 1.41 -8.87
N ALA A 28 12.91 2.75 -8.82
CA ALA A 28 14.00 3.61 -9.28
C ALA A 28 15.42 3.16 -8.83
N SER A 29 15.58 2.76 -7.57
CA SER A 29 16.85 2.26 -6.99
C SER A 29 16.85 0.77 -6.60
N PHE A 30 15.77 0.03 -6.89
CA PHE A 30 15.58 -1.35 -6.41
C PHE A 30 15.02 -2.30 -7.46
N ARG A 31 15.31 -3.59 -7.30
CA ARG A 31 14.76 -4.66 -8.12
C ARG A 31 14.09 -5.70 -7.25
N ALA A 32 12.83 -6.03 -7.55
CA ALA A 32 12.13 -7.13 -6.89
C ALA A 32 12.76 -8.47 -7.28
N LEU A 33 13.02 -9.31 -6.28
CA LEU A 33 13.43 -10.71 -6.47
C LEU A 33 12.22 -11.64 -6.54
N GLU A 34 11.26 -11.46 -5.62
CA GLU A 34 10.12 -12.35 -5.45
C GLU A 34 8.98 -11.63 -4.73
N VAL A 35 7.74 -11.91 -5.12
CA VAL A 35 6.52 -11.57 -4.37
C VAL A 35 6.28 -12.69 -3.36
N ILE A 36 6.18 -12.35 -2.08
CA ILE A 36 6.03 -13.31 -0.97
C ILE A 36 4.68 -13.16 -0.23
N GLY A 37 3.86 -12.18 -0.62
CA GLY A 37 2.54 -11.95 -0.06
C GLY A 37 1.81 -10.83 -0.78
N GLU A 38 0.59 -10.54 -0.35
CA GLU A 38 -0.25 -9.43 -0.81
C GLU A 38 -0.78 -8.72 0.43
N LYS A 39 -0.91 -7.39 0.37
CA LYS A 39 -1.62 -6.56 1.37
C LYS A 39 -2.86 -5.96 0.72
N GLN A 40 -3.95 -5.93 1.48
CA GLN A 40 -5.27 -5.51 0.99
C GLN A 40 -5.77 -4.29 1.77
N PHE A 41 -5.80 -3.13 1.13
CA PHE A 41 -6.22 -1.88 1.77
C PHE A 41 -7.75 -1.76 1.74
N CYS A 42 -8.32 -1.67 2.95
CA CYS A 42 -9.76 -1.65 3.18
C CYS A 42 -10.18 -0.45 4.02
N ALA A 43 -11.50 -0.30 4.16
CA ALA A 43 -12.12 0.46 5.23
C ALA A 43 -12.48 -0.49 6.37
N ILE A 44 -12.24 -0.08 7.61
CA ILE A 44 -12.53 -0.87 8.80
C ILE A 44 -13.48 -0.07 9.69
N CYS A 45 -14.61 -0.68 10.04
CA CYS A 45 -15.62 -0.14 10.95
C CYS A 45 -15.84 -1.10 12.13
N ARG A 46 -16.49 -0.64 13.20
CA ARG A 46 -16.99 -1.53 14.25
C ARG A 46 -17.99 -2.55 13.69
N GLY A 47 -17.97 -3.77 14.22
CA GLY A 47 -18.89 -4.83 13.84
C GLY A 47 -20.34 -4.47 14.22
N GLY A 48 -21.28 -4.72 13.31
CA GLY A 48 -22.70 -4.39 13.50
C GLY A 48 -23.04 -2.89 13.48
N ASP A 49 -22.06 -2.01 13.24
CA ASP A 49 -22.29 -0.58 13.10
C ASP A 49 -23.01 -0.29 11.76
N LYS A 50 -24.08 0.52 11.81
CA LYS A 50 -24.83 0.97 10.62
C LYS A 50 -23.93 1.76 9.65
N LEU A 51 -22.79 2.27 10.11
CA LEU A 51 -21.83 2.99 9.29
C LEU A 51 -21.16 2.09 8.23
N ALA A 52 -20.89 0.82 8.55
CA ALA A 52 -20.15 -0.07 7.64
C ALA A 52 -20.79 -0.21 6.24
N PRO A 53 -22.09 -0.51 6.09
CA PRO A 53 -22.72 -0.57 4.77
C PRO A 53 -22.76 0.79 4.06
N ILE A 54 -22.82 1.90 4.79
CA ILE A 54 -22.80 3.26 4.20
C ILE A 54 -21.43 3.54 3.59
N ILE A 55 -20.35 3.23 4.31
CA ILE A 55 -18.98 3.40 3.82
C ILE A 55 -18.72 2.48 2.62
N ASP A 56 -19.13 1.22 2.66
CA ASP A 56 -18.99 0.30 1.52
C ASP A 56 -19.75 0.81 0.29
N ALA A 57 -20.99 1.28 0.45
CA ALA A 57 -21.78 1.85 -0.63
C ALA A 57 -21.18 3.15 -1.19
N ALA A 58 -20.63 4.01 -0.33
CA ALA A 58 -19.93 5.22 -0.74
C ALA A 58 -18.68 4.88 -1.57
N LEU A 59 -17.86 3.93 -1.11
CA LEU A 59 -16.67 3.48 -1.85
C LEU A 59 -17.03 2.93 -3.24
N LYS A 60 -18.05 2.08 -3.34
CA LYS A 60 -18.54 1.54 -4.62
C LYS A 60 -19.09 2.63 -5.54
N THR A 61 -19.78 3.62 -4.99
CA THR A 61 -20.30 4.76 -5.76
C THR A 61 -19.16 5.63 -6.28
N LEU A 62 -18.13 5.91 -5.46
CA LEU A 62 -16.93 6.64 -5.86
C LEU A 62 -16.11 5.88 -6.91
N ALA A 63 -16.06 4.54 -6.82
CA ALA A 63 -15.45 3.69 -7.82
C ALA A 63 -16.19 3.78 -9.17
N ALA A 64 -17.52 3.66 -9.17
CA ALA A 64 -18.32 3.81 -10.39
C ALA A 64 -18.26 5.21 -11.00
N GLY A 65 -18.19 6.24 -10.16
CA GLY A 65 -18.10 7.64 -10.60
C GLY A 65 -16.72 8.05 -11.10
N GLY A 66 -15.69 7.20 -10.99
CA GLY A 66 -14.32 7.50 -11.39
C GLY A 66 -13.52 8.33 -10.38
N THR A 67 -14.10 8.69 -9.23
CA THR A 67 -13.42 9.44 -8.18
C THR A 67 -12.33 8.60 -7.52
N LEU A 68 -12.63 7.36 -7.12
CA LEU A 68 -11.61 6.45 -6.56
C LEU A 68 -10.47 6.19 -7.57
N PRO A 69 -10.75 5.82 -8.84
CA PRO A 69 -9.73 5.74 -9.89
C PRO A 69 -8.87 7.01 -10.06
N SER A 70 -9.49 8.18 -9.95
CA SER A 70 -8.77 9.46 -10.08
C SER A 70 -7.85 9.73 -8.89
N ILE A 71 -8.28 9.38 -7.68
CA ILE A 71 -7.48 9.48 -6.45
C ILE A 71 -6.30 8.51 -6.53
N THR A 72 -6.54 7.23 -6.87
CA THR A 72 -5.46 6.25 -7.02
C THR A 72 -4.48 6.66 -8.12
N ALA A 73 -4.95 7.16 -9.26
CA ALA A 73 -4.07 7.65 -10.33
C ALA A 73 -3.22 8.85 -9.93
N ARG A 74 -3.79 9.80 -9.16
CA ARG A 74 -3.04 10.94 -8.63
C ARG A 74 -1.90 10.49 -7.72
N TRP A 75 -2.19 9.58 -6.80
CA TRP A 75 -1.22 9.17 -5.78
C TRP A 75 -0.27 8.10 -6.25
N LEU A 76 -0.66 7.22 -7.19
CA LEU A 76 0.10 6.03 -7.60
C LEU A 76 0.62 6.11 -9.04
N GLY A 77 0.37 7.23 -9.74
CA GLY A 77 0.76 7.47 -11.13
C GLY A 77 -0.15 6.80 -12.18
N GLN A 78 -1.01 5.87 -11.76
CA GLN A 78 -2.03 5.21 -12.58
C GLN A 78 -3.14 4.66 -11.69
N ASP A 79 -4.31 4.38 -12.26
CA ASP A 79 -5.36 3.72 -11.49
C ASP A 79 -4.91 2.31 -11.10
N ARG A 80 -4.84 2.07 -9.79
CA ARG A 80 -4.56 0.75 -9.20
C ARG A 80 -5.71 0.28 -8.30
N SER A 81 -6.87 0.94 -8.38
CA SER A 81 -8.04 0.53 -7.62
C SER A 81 -8.49 -0.86 -8.05
N CYS A 82 -8.95 -1.67 -7.09
CA CYS A 82 -9.44 -3.02 -7.34
C CYS A 82 -10.89 -3.23 -6.91
N LEU A 83 -11.56 -2.18 -6.45
CA LEU A 83 -12.97 -2.22 -6.05
C LEU A 83 -13.86 -2.13 -7.29
N GLU A 84 -14.78 -3.08 -7.44
CA GLU A 84 -15.84 -2.99 -8.43
C GLU A 84 -16.81 -1.86 -8.08
N GLY A 85 -17.07 -0.98 -9.04
CA GLY A 85 -17.95 0.16 -8.86
C GLY A 85 -19.44 -0.19 -9.03
N ASP A 86 -20.28 0.45 -8.21
CA ASP A 86 -21.74 0.41 -8.34
C ASP A 86 -22.34 1.80 -8.08
N ALA A 87 -22.84 2.43 -9.14
CA ALA A 87 -23.47 3.76 -9.08
C ALA A 87 -24.83 3.76 -8.35
N GLY A 88 -25.44 2.58 -8.15
CA GLY A 88 -26.68 2.37 -7.41
C GLY A 88 -26.47 2.05 -5.94
N ALA A 89 -25.23 1.81 -5.49
CA ALA A 89 -24.97 1.26 -4.16
C ALA A 89 -25.57 2.10 -3.02
N LEU A 90 -25.42 3.43 -3.05
CA LEU A 90 -26.04 4.30 -2.04
C LEU A 90 -27.57 4.31 -2.09
N ARG A 91 -28.17 4.15 -3.27
CA ARG A 91 -29.64 4.11 -3.44
C ARG A 91 -30.23 2.77 -3.01
N ALA A 92 -29.41 1.73 -2.93
CA ALA A 92 -29.79 0.40 -2.47
C ALA A 92 -29.79 0.26 -0.94
N LEU A 93 -29.34 1.30 -0.21
CA LEU A 93 -29.45 1.32 1.25
C LEU A 93 -30.92 1.44 1.67
N ASP A 94 -31.29 0.71 2.74
CA ASP A 94 -32.65 0.72 3.28
C ASP A 94 -33.06 2.10 3.84
N GLU A 95 -32.08 2.85 4.35
CA GLU A 95 -32.25 4.16 4.95
C GLU A 95 -31.28 5.15 4.29
N VAL A 96 -31.75 6.38 4.09
CA VAL A 96 -30.88 7.48 3.65
C VAL A 96 -29.96 7.86 4.82
N PRO A 97 -28.63 7.87 4.65
CA PRO A 97 -27.70 8.26 5.71
C PRO A 97 -27.98 9.67 6.22
N GLU A 98 -28.18 9.82 7.53
CA GLU A 98 -28.37 11.15 8.14
C GLU A 98 -27.07 11.96 8.15
N PRO A 99 -27.11 13.28 7.88
CA PRO A 99 -25.95 14.15 7.98
C PRO A 99 -25.28 14.08 9.34
N ARG A 100 -23.95 13.90 9.36
CA ARG A 100 -23.16 13.84 10.59
C ARG A 100 -21.72 14.32 10.35
N ARG A 101 -20.97 14.39 11.45
CA ARG A 101 -19.51 14.39 11.41
C ARG A 101 -19.00 12.95 11.37
N LEU A 102 -18.06 12.67 10.48
CA LEU A 102 -17.36 11.40 10.34
C LEU A 102 -15.92 11.56 10.81
N ILE A 103 -15.51 10.79 11.82
CA ILE A 103 -14.14 10.79 12.32
C ILE A 103 -13.39 9.60 11.70
N VAL A 104 -12.38 9.87 10.87
CA VAL A 104 -11.66 8.84 10.12
C VAL A 104 -10.24 8.68 10.65
N GLY A 105 -9.86 7.46 11.02
CA GLY A 105 -8.48 7.10 11.31
C GLY A 105 -7.68 6.83 10.05
N VAL A 106 -6.49 7.41 9.93
CA VAL A 106 -5.54 7.19 8.83
C VAL A 106 -4.13 7.02 9.38
N GLU A 107 -3.34 6.13 8.78
CA GLU A 107 -1.92 5.94 9.15
C GLU A 107 -1.06 7.12 8.67
N ALA A 108 -0.17 7.62 9.53
CA ALA A 108 0.57 8.87 9.28
C ALA A 108 2.03 8.65 8.81
N ASP A 109 2.45 7.40 8.64
CA ASP A 109 3.80 7.01 8.25
C ASP A 109 3.82 5.96 7.12
N TYR A 110 2.74 5.87 6.34
CA TYR A 110 2.57 4.89 5.26
C TYR A 110 2.43 5.55 3.88
N ARG A 111 3.52 6.14 3.36
CA ARG A 111 3.51 6.84 2.07
C ARG A 111 3.31 5.85 0.89
N PRO A 112 2.42 6.13 -0.08
CA PRO A 112 1.59 7.34 -0.27
C PRO A 112 0.14 7.20 0.25
N ILE A 113 -0.17 6.13 0.98
CA ILE A 113 -1.52 5.83 1.47
C ILE A 113 -1.97 6.87 2.49
N GLY A 114 -1.14 7.12 3.50
CA GLY A 114 -1.34 8.18 4.48
C GLY A 114 0.01 8.53 5.08
N PHE A 115 0.34 9.82 5.11
CA PHE A 115 1.61 10.27 5.65
C PHE A 115 1.55 11.73 6.11
N GLU A 116 2.32 12.05 7.12
CA GLU A 116 2.54 13.44 7.52
C GLU A 116 3.70 14.05 6.75
N GLU A 117 3.51 15.27 6.26
CA GLU A 117 4.57 16.08 5.68
C GLU A 117 4.42 17.51 6.17
N TYR A 118 5.48 18.07 6.74
CA TYR A 118 5.49 19.42 7.32
C TYR A 118 4.35 19.67 8.32
N GLY A 119 4.00 18.67 9.13
CA GLY A 119 2.92 18.75 10.13
C GLY A 119 1.51 18.65 9.54
N THR A 120 1.37 18.28 8.26
CA THR A 120 0.08 18.10 7.59
C THR A 120 -0.10 16.65 7.19
N LEU A 121 -1.15 16.01 7.69
CA LEU A 121 -1.55 14.67 7.26
C LEU A 121 -2.18 14.74 5.86
N GLN A 122 -1.64 13.96 4.94
CA GLN A 122 -2.09 13.87 3.54
C GLN A 122 -1.92 12.44 3.02
N GLY A 123 -2.32 12.20 1.77
CA GLY A 123 -2.21 10.89 1.12
C GLY A 123 -3.53 10.41 0.53
N MET A 124 -3.48 9.23 -0.08
CA MET A 124 -4.62 8.63 -0.77
C MET A 124 -5.84 8.43 0.15
N SER A 125 -5.64 7.96 1.38
CA SER A 125 -6.71 7.75 2.35
C SER A 125 -7.34 9.04 2.85
N VAL A 126 -6.57 10.13 2.92
CA VAL A 126 -7.07 11.47 3.25
C VAL A 126 -7.99 11.99 2.15
N ASP A 127 -7.54 11.91 0.90
CA ASP A 127 -8.36 12.28 -0.26
C ASP A 127 -9.63 11.43 -0.36
N LEU A 128 -9.53 10.13 -0.07
CA LEU A 128 -10.67 9.22 -0.08
C LEU A 128 -11.67 9.52 1.04
N ALA A 129 -11.19 9.81 2.25
CA ALA A 129 -12.03 10.20 3.39
C ALA A 129 -12.86 11.45 3.06
N ASN A 130 -12.20 12.48 2.50
CA ASN A 130 -12.86 13.72 2.09
C ASN A 130 -13.87 13.47 0.97
N ALA A 131 -13.54 12.66 -0.04
CA ALA A 131 -14.46 12.31 -1.12
C ALA A 131 -15.71 11.56 -0.62
N ILE A 132 -15.57 10.70 0.40
CA ILE A 132 -16.71 10.07 1.06
C ILE A 132 -17.59 11.13 1.75
N GLY A 133 -16.97 12.05 2.48
CA GLY A 133 -17.67 13.17 3.12
C GLY A 133 -18.45 14.03 2.13
N GLU A 134 -17.82 14.45 1.04
CA GLU A 134 -18.44 15.23 -0.02
C GLU A 134 -19.62 14.50 -0.66
N LEU A 135 -19.47 13.19 -0.94
CA LEU A 135 -20.51 12.37 -1.53
C LEU A 135 -21.74 12.24 -0.61
N LEU A 136 -21.51 12.13 0.70
CA LEU A 136 -22.56 11.94 1.71
C LEU A 136 -23.11 13.27 2.26
N GLY A 137 -22.46 14.41 1.97
CA GLY A 137 -22.75 15.70 2.59
C GLY A 137 -22.37 15.74 4.09
N TRP A 138 -21.34 15.00 4.48
CA TRP A 138 -20.87 14.87 5.86
C TRP A 138 -19.62 15.70 6.10
N GLU A 139 -19.46 16.23 7.32
CA GLU A 139 -18.19 16.84 7.73
C GLU A 139 -17.20 15.72 8.06
N VAL A 140 -15.94 15.85 7.63
CA VAL A 140 -14.90 14.85 7.89
C VAL A 140 -13.84 15.43 8.82
N LEU A 141 -13.54 14.71 9.90
CA LEU A 141 -12.38 14.93 10.76
C LEU A 141 -11.45 13.74 10.62
N ILE A 142 -10.18 13.98 10.27
CA ILE A 142 -9.20 12.90 10.09
C ILE A 142 -8.24 12.94 11.28
N LEU A 143 -8.02 11.79 11.90
CA LEU A 143 -7.09 11.61 13.01
C LEU A 143 -5.99 10.61 12.62
N PRO A 144 -4.72 10.92 12.90
CA PRO A 144 -3.63 9.96 12.72
C PRO A 144 -3.76 8.83 13.76
N ILE A 145 -3.66 7.57 13.31
CA ILE A 145 -3.60 6.37 14.16
C ILE A 145 -2.61 5.36 13.56
N THR A 146 -2.04 4.46 14.36
CA THR A 146 -1.19 3.37 13.83
C THR A 146 -1.98 2.09 13.55
N ALA A 147 -1.39 1.16 12.78
CA ALA A 147 -1.96 -0.18 12.57
C ALA A 147 -2.30 -0.92 13.88
N GLU A 148 -1.47 -0.79 14.92
CA GLU A 148 -1.69 -1.41 16.24
C GLU A 148 -2.86 -0.77 17.00
N GLU A 149 -3.14 0.50 16.72
CA GLU A 149 -4.13 1.29 17.43
C GLU A 149 -5.54 1.22 16.81
N VAL A 150 -5.68 0.68 15.58
CA VAL A 150 -6.94 0.60 14.83
C VAL A 150 -8.07 0.02 15.68
N SER A 151 -7.85 -1.16 16.27
CA SER A 151 -8.89 -1.84 17.07
C SER A 151 -9.31 -1.02 18.28
N ALA A 152 -8.35 -0.44 19.01
CA ALA A 152 -8.62 0.29 20.24
C ALA A 152 -9.37 1.60 19.95
N ASN A 153 -8.97 2.35 18.93
CA ASN A 153 -9.63 3.60 18.54
C ASN A 153 -11.05 3.40 18.00
N LEU A 154 -11.28 2.32 17.27
CA LEU A 154 -12.62 1.95 16.81
C LEU A 154 -13.51 1.56 18.00
N ILE A 155 -13.02 0.72 18.92
CA ILE A 155 -13.79 0.26 20.09
C ILE A 155 -14.13 1.43 21.03
N SER A 156 -13.17 2.34 21.28
CA SER A 156 -13.39 3.49 22.18
C SER A 156 -14.29 4.57 21.57
N GLY A 157 -14.51 4.54 20.26
CA GLY A 157 -15.23 5.60 19.54
C GLY A 157 -14.39 6.85 19.27
N ASN A 158 -13.06 6.78 19.44
CA ASN A 158 -12.16 7.85 19.04
C ASN A 158 -12.21 8.10 17.53
N VAL A 159 -12.40 7.04 16.74
CA VAL A 159 -12.69 7.11 15.31
C VAL A 159 -13.95 6.31 14.99
N ASP A 160 -14.64 6.71 13.94
CA ASP A 160 -15.84 6.05 13.42
C ASP A 160 -15.47 4.91 12.45
N CYS A 161 -14.48 5.15 11.60
CA CYS A 161 -13.90 4.17 10.70
C CYS A 161 -12.39 4.43 10.51
N ALA A 162 -11.67 3.43 10.03
CA ALA A 162 -10.27 3.55 9.65
C ALA A 162 -10.12 3.28 8.14
N LEU A 163 -9.38 4.11 7.41
CA LEU A 163 -9.14 3.97 5.97
C LEU A 163 -7.65 3.81 5.67
N GLY A 164 -7.34 2.84 4.81
CA GLY A 164 -6.00 2.62 4.30
C GLY A 164 -5.24 1.56 5.08
N PHE A 165 -5.96 0.68 5.77
CA PHE A 165 -5.40 -0.35 6.62
C PHE A 165 -5.60 -1.73 6.00
N ASP A 166 -4.72 -2.67 6.34
CA ASP A 166 -4.90 -4.06 5.95
C ASP A 166 -6.13 -4.64 6.67
N GLY A 167 -7.07 -5.18 5.90
CA GLY A 167 -8.24 -5.86 6.44
C GLY A 167 -7.90 -7.01 7.40
N ALA A 168 -6.70 -7.60 7.28
CA ALA A 168 -6.22 -8.65 8.16
C ALA A 168 -5.78 -8.18 9.57
N LEU A 169 -5.70 -6.87 9.83
CA LEU A 169 -5.35 -6.33 11.16
C LEU A 169 -6.41 -6.60 12.22
N VAL A 170 -7.65 -6.85 11.81
CA VAL A 170 -8.79 -6.98 12.69
C VAL A 170 -9.51 -8.30 12.51
N SER A 171 -10.20 -8.74 13.56
CA SER A 171 -11.00 -9.95 13.51
C SER A 171 -12.42 -9.65 13.03
N ALA A 172 -12.88 -10.41 12.03
CA ALA A 172 -14.19 -10.21 11.39
C ALA A 172 -15.40 -10.44 12.32
N ASP A 173 -15.21 -11.04 13.50
CA ASP A 173 -16.25 -11.17 14.52
C ASP A 173 -16.52 -9.87 15.29
N LYS A 174 -15.56 -8.94 15.32
CA LYS A 174 -15.64 -7.67 16.07
C LYS A 174 -15.72 -6.45 15.17
N PHE A 175 -15.31 -6.57 13.92
CA PHE A 175 -15.18 -5.47 12.98
C PHE A 175 -15.78 -5.82 11.64
N SER A 176 -16.27 -4.79 10.95
CA SER A 176 -16.72 -4.89 9.56
C SER A 176 -15.61 -4.35 8.67
N VAL A 177 -15.18 -5.15 7.70
CA VAL A 177 -14.14 -4.78 6.74
C VAL A 177 -14.79 -4.66 5.36
N SER A 178 -14.56 -3.56 4.66
CA SER A 178 -15.05 -3.39 3.28
C SER A 178 -14.38 -4.37 2.33
N ALA A 179 -14.91 -4.48 1.11
CA ALA A 179 -14.11 -5.03 0.01
C ALA A 179 -12.81 -4.18 -0.16
N PRO A 180 -11.68 -4.81 -0.54
CA PRO A 180 -10.44 -4.09 -0.75
C PRO A 180 -10.57 -3.16 -1.96
N TYR A 181 -10.12 -1.92 -1.78
CA TYR A 181 -10.11 -0.93 -2.88
C TYR A 181 -8.72 -0.70 -3.46
N LEU A 182 -7.67 -1.18 -2.80
CA LEU A 182 -6.32 -1.21 -3.31
C LEU A 182 -5.62 -2.47 -2.83
N LYS A 183 -4.70 -2.98 -3.66
CA LYS A 183 -3.83 -4.11 -3.33
C LYS A 183 -2.38 -3.77 -3.65
N SER A 184 -1.48 -4.33 -2.86
CA SER A 184 -0.04 -4.26 -3.08
C SER A 184 0.61 -5.63 -2.88
N ASP A 185 1.72 -5.83 -3.57
CA ASP A 185 2.56 -6.98 -3.33
C ASP A 185 3.46 -6.73 -2.13
N ILE A 186 3.62 -7.73 -1.27
CA ILE A 186 4.74 -7.80 -0.33
C ILE A 186 5.90 -8.48 -1.06
N ILE A 187 7.02 -7.79 -1.18
CA ILE A 187 8.14 -8.20 -2.01
C ILE A 187 9.41 -8.36 -1.20
N VAL A 188 10.32 -9.21 -1.70
CA VAL A 188 11.74 -9.16 -1.38
C VAL A 188 12.44 -8.41 -2.50
N ALA A 189 13.17 -7.35 -2.17
CA ALA A 189 13.89 -6.56 -3.13
C ALA A 189 15.35 -6.35 -2.71
N VAL A 190 16.17 -6.01 -3.70
CA VAL A 190 17.58 -5.67 -3.54
C VAL A 190 17.87 -4.36 -4.26
N ARG A 191 19.00 -3.73 -3.95
CA ARG A 191 19.54 -2.65 -4.79
C ARG A 191 19.59 -3.10 -6.26
N ALA A 192 19.23 -2.23 -7.20
CA ALA A 192 19.10 -2.60 -8.61
C ALA A 192 20.38 -3.23 -9.18
N GLU A 193 21.53 -2.70 -8.77
CA GLU A 193 22.88 -3.09 -9.12
C GLU A 193 23.43 -4.31 -8.36
N SER A 194 22.72 -4.80 -7.34
CA SER A 194 23.14 -5.98 -6.56
C SER A 194 23.28 -7.22 -7.43
N ASP A 195 24.30 -8.04 -7.18
CA ASP A 195 24.53 -9.31 -7.85
C ASP A 195 23.57 -10.43 -7.44
N VAL A 196 22.80 -10.24 -6.36
CA VAL A 196 21.77 -11.18 -5.91
C VAL A 196 20.64 -11.21 -6.93
N ARG A 197 20.39 -12.33 -7.60
CA ARG A 197 19.36 -12.44 -8.66
C ARG A 197 18.10 -13.17 -8.22
N ARG A 198 18.16 -13.95 -7.14
CA ARG A 198 17.05 -14.75 -6.60
C ARG A 198 17.24 -15.01 -5.11
N ILE A 199 16.15 -15.43 -4.43
CA ILE A 199 16.16 -15.75 -2.98
C ILE A 199 17.26 -16.74 -2.58
N ARG A 200 17.60 -17.72 -3.44
CA ARG A 200 18.66 -18.71 -3.16
C ARG A 200 20.05 -18.11 -3.01
N ASP A 201 20.29 -16.95 -3.61
CA ASP A 201 21.59 -16.28 -3.56
C ASP A 201 21.77 -15.51 -2.24
N LEU A 202 20.71 -15.41 -1.41
CA LEU A 202 20.76 -14.85 -0.04
C LEU A 202 21.35 -15.82 0.99
N LYS A 203 21.95 -16.92 0.54
CA LYS A 203 22.66 -17.86 1.40
C LYS A 203 23.68 -17.09 2.25
N ASP A 204 23.68 -17.38 3.54
CA ASP A 204 24.57 -16.76 4.53
C ASP A 204 24.31 -15.25 4.76
N SER A 205 23.34 -14.65 4.06
CA SER A 205 22.98 -13.23 4.16
C SER A 205 21.65 -13.00 4.88
N ARG A 206 21.53 -11.87 5.57
CA ARG A 206 20.31 -11.46 6.26
C ARG A 206 19.37 -10.68 5.34
N VAL A 207 18.08 -10.69 5.68
CA VAL A 207 17.05 -9.84 5.06
C VAL A 207 16.60 -8.78 6.08
N GLY A 208 16.62 -7.51 5.68
CA GLY A 208 15.99 -6.44 6.46
C GLY A 208 14.47 -6.49 6.26
N VAL A 209 13.70 -6.39 7.33
CA VAL A 209 12.24 -6.50 7.30
C VAL A 209 11.67 -5.21 7.86
N VAL A 210 10.82 -4.52 7.12
CA VAL A 210 10.11 -3.35 7.66
C VAL A 210 9.10 -3.84 8.70
N ASP A 211 9.00 -3.12 9.82
CA ASP A 211 8.09 -3.42 10.93
C ASP A 211 6.62 -3.14 10.55
N ASP A 212 6.09 -3.98 9.67
CA ASP A 212 4.70 -3.97 9.21
C ASP A 212 4.12 -5.38 9.42
N PRO A 213 2.93 -5.52 10.04
CA PRO A 213 2.35 -6.83 10.33
C PRO A 213 2.20 -7.75 9.13
N ALA A 214 1.82 -7.23 7.96
CA ALA A 214 1.65 -8.01 6.74
C ALA A 214 3.01 -8.47 6.20
N VAL A 215 4.02 -7.60 6.24
CA VAL A 215 5.40 -7.92 5.84
C VAL A 215 6.00 -8.99 6.75
N LEU A 216 5.88 -8.82 8.07
CA LEU A 216 6.36 -9.77 9.06
C LEU A 216 5.72 -11.16 8.87
N ASN A 217 4.41 -11.19 8.63
CA ASN A 217 3.69 -12.44 8.36
C ASN A 217 4.18 -13.09 7.06
N ALA A 218 4.29 -12.34 5.96
CA ALA A 218 4.76 -12.85 4.68
C ALA A 218 6.18 -13.44 4.75
N VAL A 219 7.09 -12.79 5.50
CA VAL A 219 8.45 -13.31 5.72
C VAL A 219 8.42 -14.62 6.50
N ARG A 220 7.62 -14.70 7.57
CA ARG A 220 7.49 -15.92 8.40
C ARG A 220 6.86 -17.09 7.62
N SER A 221 5.92 -16.80 6.72
CA SER A 221 5.25 -17.80 5.88
C SER A 221 6.05 -18.21 4.65
N SER A 222 7.12 -17.49 4.29
CA SER A 222 7.94 -17.80 3.12
C SER A 222 8.94 -18.93 3.42
N GLU A 223 8.60 -20.15 2.97
CA GLU A 223 9.49 -21.31 3.08
C GLU A 223 10.86 -21.07 2.42
N LYS A 224 10.88 -20.39 1.26
CA LYS A 224 12.13 -20.10 0.55
C LYS A 224 13.02 -19.16 1.35
N LEU A 225 12.47 -18.06 1.87
CA LEU A 225 13.25 -17.14 2.68
C LEU A 225 13.79 -17.83 3.93
N THR A 226 12.92 -18.56 4.64
CA THR A 226 13.28 -19.31 5.85
C THR A 226 14.36 -20.36 5.57
N LYS A 227 14.36 -20.95 4.38
CA LYS A 227 15.34 -21.96 3.97
C LYS A 227 16.69 -21.38 3.52
N TYR A 228 16.69 -20.26 2.80
CA TYR A 228 17.89 -19.77 2.11
C TYR A 228 18.54 -18.57 2.79
N ALA A 229 17.80 -17.67 3.43
CA ALA A 229 18.40 -16.55 4.15
C ALA A 229 19.00 -17.02 5.48
N SER A 230 20.07 -16.38 5.95
CA SER A 230 20.67 -16.68 7.27
C SER A 230 19.88 -16.10 8.45
N GLY A 231 18.92 -15.22 8.16
CA GLY A 231 17.96 -14.68 9.12
C GLY A 231 17.32 -13.39 8.64
N ALA A 232 16.39 -12.88 9.46
CA ALA A 232 15.72 -11.60 9.25
C ALA A 232 16.00 -10.64 10.43
N THR A 233 16.22 -9.36 10.12
CA THR A 233 16.29 -8.28 11.12
C THR A 233 15.14 -7.31 10.88
N VAL A 234 14.36 -7.00 11.91
CA VAL A 234 13.25 -6.03 11.81
C VAL A 234 13.78 -4.61 12.00
N TYR A 235 13.29 -3.67 11.18
CA TYR A 235 13.61 -2.26 11.22
C TYR A 235 12.31 -1.45 11.29
N LEU A 236 12.27 -0.47 12.20
CA LEU A 236 11.08 0.36 12.48
C LEU A 236 10.61 1.22 11.30
N SER A 237 11.44 1.43 10.27
CA SER A 237 11.08 2.22 9.10
C SER A 237 11.75 1.70 7.85
N LEU A 238 11.20 2.05 6.69
CA LEU A 238 11.83 1.78 5.41
C LEU A 238 13.22 2.43 5.31
N GLY A 239 13.37 3.70 5.72
CA GLY A 239 14.65 4.40 5.71
C GLY A 239 15.74 3.66 6.50
N ARG A 240 15.42 3.13 7.68
CA ARG A 240 16.35 2.31 8.48
C ARG A 240 16.67 0.97 7.81
N CYS A 241 15.69 0.35 7.16
CA CYS A 241 15.90 -0.89 6.41
C CYS A 241 16.82 -0.67 5.20
N VAL A 242 16.65 0.44 4.47
CA VAL A 242 17.52 0.82 3.35
C VAL A 242 18.93 1.17 3.84
N ASN A 243 19.06 1.92 4.94
CA ASN A 243 20.36 2.18 5.56
C ASN A 243 21.10 0.88 5.93
N ALA A 244 20.40 -0.13 6.45
CA ALA A 244 21.00 -1.42 6.75
C ALA A 244 21.48 -2.17 5.49
N LEU A 245 20.72 -2.06 4.40
CA LEU A 245 21.10 -2.62 3.10
C LEU A 245 22.36 -1.93 2.56
N ASP A 246 22.45 -0.61 2.65
CA ASP A 246 23.59 0.17 2.16
C ASP A 246 24.87 -0.06 2.96
N ASN A 247 24.73 -0.30 4.27
CA ASN A 247 25.85 -0.67 5.14
C ASN A 247 26.23 -2.16 5.02
N GLY A 248 25.54 -2.94 4.18
CA GLY A 248 25.80 -4.37 3.98
C GLY A 248 25.43 -5.24 5.18
N TRP A 249 24.59 -4.76 6.11
CA TRP A 249 24.11 -5.53 7.26
C TRP A 249 23.03 -6.55 6.86
N CYS A 250 22.35 -6.28 5.76
CA CYS A 250 21.49 -7.23 5.04
C CYS A 250 21.79 -7.15 3.54
N ALA A 251 21.41 -8.18 2.79
CA ALA A 251 21.61 -8.24 1.34
C ALA A 251 20.33 -8.01 0.53
N ALA A 252 19.17 -7.98 1.21
CA ALA A 252 17.85 -7.72 0.66
C ALA A 252 16.94 -7.11 1.73
N LEU A 253 15.84 -6.52 1.27
CA LEU A 253 14.76 -5.99 2.10
C LEU A 253 13.43 -6.67 1.76
N ALA A 254 12.60 -6.92 2.77
CA ALA A 254 11.24 -7.39 2.63
C ALA A 254 10.28 -6.28 3.08
N MET A 255 9.36 -5.88 2.20
CA MET A 255 8.47 -4.73 2.42
C MET A 255 7.34 -4.64 1.38
N ASP A 256 6.42 -3.71 1.59
CA ASP A 256 5.31 -3.41 0.67
C ASP A 256 5.78 -2.64 -0.58
N SER A 257 5.48 -3.20 -1.76
CA SER A 257 5.80 -2.62 -3.07
C SER A 257 5.35 -1.17 -3.28
N LEU A 258 4.22 -0.76 -2.71
CA LEU A 258 3.75 0.63 -2.79
C LEU A 258 4.70 1.56 -2.06
N MET A 259 5.08 1.22 -0.82
CA MET A 259 6.07 2.04 -0.10
C MET A 259 7.39 2.12 -0.88
N LEU A 260 7.83 1.04 -1.53
CA LEU A 260 9.08 1.06 -2.30
C LEU A 260 8.99 2.00 -3.50
N SER A 261 7.82 2.04 -4.15
CA SER A 261 7.60 2.88 -5.32
C SER A 261 7.60 4.38 -5.01
N PHE A 262 7.39 4.76 -3.74
CA PHE A 262 7.39 6.14 -3.27
C PHE A 262 8.62 6.51 -2.45
N PHE A 263 9.54 5.56 -2.24
CA PHE A 263 10.76 5.79 -1.50
C PHE A 263 11.64 6.85 -2.18
N ARG A 264 12.09 7.82 -1.39
CA ARG A 264 13.08 8.83 -1.78
C ARG A 264 14.32 8.62 -0.93
N GLU A 265 15.51 8.83 -1.50
CA GLU A 265 16.76 8.69 -0.74
C GLU A 265 16.83 9.64 0.47
N GLU A 266 16.12 10.76 0.44
CA GLU A 266 15.96 11.70 1.58
C GLU A 266 15.26 11.05 2.79
N ASP A 267 14.42 10.02 2.57
CA ASP A 267 13.70 9.28 3.62
C ASP A 267 14.63 8.43 4.49
N THR A 268 15.91 8.26 4.09
CA THR A 268 16.93 7.57 4.91
C THR A 268 17.40 8.39 6.12
N GLN A 269 17.11 9.68 6.16
CA GLN A 269 17.57 10.61 7.20
C GLN A 269 16.58 10.77 8.38
N GLN A 270 15.42 10.12 8.32
CA GLN A 270 14.39 10.07 9.38
C GLN A 270 14.48 8.76 10.18
#